data_AF-A0A381XG96-F1
#
_entry.id   AF-A0A381XG96-F1
#
_cell.length_a   1.000
_cell.length_b   1.000
_cell.length_c   1.000
_cell.angle_alpha   90.00
_cell.angle_beta   90.00
_cell.angle_gamma   90.00
#
_symmetry.space_group_name_H-M   'P 1'
#
loop_
_entity.id
_entity.type
_entity.pdbx_description
1 polymer ?
#
loop_
_entity_poly.entity_id
_entity_poly.type
_entity_poly.pdbx_seq_one_letter_code
_entity_poly.pdbx_strand_id
1 'polypeptide(L)'
;MRVIYRGNLDGVVCAVILKEVGLCDDVKIVHPKDLQDGKIDITDEDIICDLPYHPNCYMWFDHHSSEFDKPNFPKEFTGVADVAPSAAGLVYKYFLPDFPELKKYEDLVYETDLIDSAQLTQEQVINPEGTFLLGFLLDSRTGLGYYKDFRINNFNWVNRVIDWLTQHSVLDVLDMQDSVERITKYREMQMTGERFYLDNSILDGNVIITDIRGKKIPPGNRFLIYSLPGLAKANISVRLASGKEGEFNI
;
A
#
# COMPACT_ATOMS: atom_id res chain seq x y z
N MET A 1 0.21 -20.28 -9.93
CA MET A 1 0.75 -19.14 -10.73
C MET A 1 1.57 -18.21 -9.85
N ARG A 2 2.36 -17.29 -10.43
CA ARG A 2 3.06 -16.24 -9.69
C ARG A 2 2.23 -14.94 -9.70
N VAL A 3 1.99 -14.34 -8.54
CA VAL A 3 1.29 -13.05 -8.43
C VAL A 3 2.30 -11.92 -8.36
N ILE A 4 2.26 -11.04 -9.35
CA ILE A 4 3.05 -9.81 -9.43
C ILE A 4 2.19 -8.67 -8.91
N TYR A 5 2.59 -8.05 -7.80
CA TYR A 5 1.73 -7.09 -7.11
C TYR A 5 2.50 -5.90 -6.55
N ARG A 6 1.78 -4.80 -6.30
CA ARG A 6 2.33 -3.62 -5.62
C ARG A 6 2.46 -3.87 -4.11
N GLY A 7 3.56 -3.42 -3.52
CA GLY A 7 3.85 -3.60 -2.08
C GLY A 7 3.06 -2.66 -1.16
N ASN A 8 1.74 -2.77 -1.18
CA ASN A 8 0.77 -2.10 -0.30
C ASN A 8 -0.29 -3.12 0.17
N LEU A 9 -1.25 -2.68 0.98
CA LEU A 9 -2.34 -3.55 1.43
C LEU A 9 -3.18 -4.08 0.26
N ASP A 10 -3.48 -3.23 -0.74
CA ASP A 10 -4.28 -3.61 -1.90
C ASP A 10 -3.71 -4.83 -2.64
N GLY A 11 -2.45 -4.75 -3.06
CA GLY A 11 -1.78 -5.87 -3.70
C GLY A 11 -1.61 -7.11 -2.79
N VAL A 12 -1.42 -6.91 -1.48
CA VAL A 12 -1.40 -8.03 -0.50
C VAL A 12 -2.73 -8.75 -0.46
N VAL A 13 -3.86 -8.03 -0.38
CA VAL A 13 -5.19 -8.65 -0.31
C VAL A 13 -5.55 -9.31 -1.65
N CYS A 14 -5.12 -8.75 -2.79
CA CYS A 14 -5.19 -9.44 -4.08
C CYS A 14 -4.52 -10.82 -4.02
N ALA A 15 -3.28 -10.88 -3.52
CA ALA A 15 -2.52 -12.12 -3.41
C ALA A 15 -3.15 -13.11 -2.42
N VAL A 16 -3.72 -12.63 -1.30
CA VAL A 16 -4.47 -13.46 -0.33
C VAL A 16 -5.65 -14.14 -1.01
N ILE A 17 -6.48 -13.39 -1.73
CA ILE A 17 -7.66 -13.94 -2.41
C ILE A 17 -7.25 -14.93 -3.49
N LEU A 18 -6.25 -14.59 -4.32
CA LEU A 18 -5.74 -15.47 -5.37
C LEU A 18 -5.12 -16.75 -4.82
N LYS A 19 -4.55 -16.70 -3.61
CA LYS A 19 -4.04 -17.88 -2.91
C LYS A 19 -5.17 -18.75 -2.38
N GLU A 20 -6.21 -18.15 -1.80
CA GLU A 20 -7.38 -18.89 -1.30
C GLU A 20 -8.09 -19.67 -2.42
N VAL A 21 -8.24 -19.09 -3.61
CA VAL A 21 -8.87 -19.76 -4.76
C VAL A 21 -7.93 -20.73 -5.51
N GLY A 22 -6.71 -20.94 -5.00
CA GLY A 22 -5.76 -21.92 -5.55
C GLY A 22 -5.05 -21.48 -6.83
N LEU A 23 -4.98 -20.18 -7.12
CA LEU A 23 -4.29 -19.66 -8.31
C LEU A 23 -2.88 -19.14 -8.01
N CYS A 24 -2.53 -18.87 -6.75
CA CYS A 24 -1.25 -18.28 -6.36
C CYS A 24 -0.36 -19.27 -5.60
N ASP A 25 0.79 -19.61 -6.18
CA ASP A 25 1.84 -20.45 -5.56
C ASP A 25 3.05 -19.62 -5.13
N ASP A 26 3.31 -18.52 -5.84
CA ASP A 26 4.44 -17.62 -5.61
C ASP A 26 3.99 -16.16 -5.70
N VAL A 27 4.71 -15.26 -5.02
CA VAL A 27 4.39 -13.82 -4.99
C VAL A 27 5.65 -12.98 -5.20
N LYS A 28 5.51 -11.89 -5.95
CA LYS A 28 6.60 -10.95 -6.21
C LYS A 28 6.13 -9.50 -6.12
N ILE A 29 6.67 -8.79 -5.14
CA ILE A 29 6.48 -7.34 -5.01
C ILE A 29 7.24 -6.63 -6.12
N VAL A 30 6.54 -5.73 -6.82
CA VAL A 30 7.10 -4.92 -7.90
C VAL A 30 6.69 -3.46 -7.74
N HIS A 31 7.62 -2.55 -8.04
CA HIS A 31 7.29 -1.13 -8.18
C HIS A 31 6.72 -0.89 -9.60
N PRO A 32 5.63 -0.12 -9.78
CA PRO A 32 5.01 0.11 -11.09
C PRO A 32 5.99 0.55 -12.18
N LYS A 33 6.95 1.42 -11.83
CA LYS A 33 8.00 1.87 -12.74
C LYS A 33 8.88 0.74 -13.27
N ASP A 34 9.21 -0.27 -12.47
CA ASP A 34 10.10 -1.35 -12.92
C ASP A 34 9.41 -2.27 -13.92
N LEU A 35 8.08 -2.42 -13.81
CA LEU A 35 7.27 -3.10 -14.81
C LEU A 35 7.20 -2.29 -16.12
N GLN A 36 6.94 -0.98 -16.02
CA GLN A 36 6.91 -0.08 -17.16
C GLN A 36 8.26 0.05 -17.89
N ASP A 37 9.37 0.03 -17.14
CA ASP A 37 10.73 0.06 -17.66
C ASP A 37 11.17 -1.31 -18.24
N GLY A 38 10.32 -2.35 -18.19
CA GLY A 38 10.63 -3.68 -18.71
C GLY A 38 11.69 -4.45 -17.92
N LYS A 39 11.88 -4.13 -16.63
CA LYS A 39 12.87 -4.80 -15.75
C LYS A 39 12.35 -6.08 -15.12
N ILE A 40 11.05 -6.33 -15.24
CA ILE A 40 10.39 -7.51 -14.71
C ILE A 40 10.06 -8.43 -15.88
N ASP A 41 10.59 -9.64 -15.85
CA ASP A 41 10.25 -10.68 -16.81
C ASP A 41 8.85 -11.24 -16.48
N ILE A 42 7.90 -10.98 -17.37
CA ILE A 42 6.48 -11.36 -17.26
C ILE A 42 6.16 -12.44 -18.29
N THR A 43 5.55 -13.53 -17.82
CA THR A 43 5.13 -14.68 -18.62
C THR A 43 3.62 -14.94 -18.48
N ASP A 44 3.13 -15.91 -19.24
CA ASP A 44 1.76 -16.45 -19.16
C ASP A 44 1.51 -17.30 -17.90
N GLU A 45 2.47 -17.34 -16.98
CA GLU A 45 2.32 -17.91 -15.64
C GLU A 45 2.15 -16.83 -14.55
N ASP A 46 2.02 -15.56 -14.96
CA ASP A 46 1.89 -14.40 -14.06
C ASP A 46 0.47 -13.83 -14.00
N ILE A 47 0.01 -13.53 -12.80
CA ILE A 47 -1.17 -12.69 -12.54
C ILE A 47 -0.68 -11.33 -12.04
N ILE A 48 -1.11 -10.25 -12.68
CA ILE A 48 -0.73 -8.88 -12.32
C ILE A 48 -1.86 -8.21 -11.53
N CYS A 49 -1.56 -7.68 -10.36
CA CYS A 49 -2.51 -6.97 -9.49
C CYS A 49 -1.99 -5.60 -9.07
N ASP A 50 -2.84 -4.57 -9.14
CA ASP A 50 -2.52 -3.18 -8.72
C ASP A 50 -1.27 -2.62 -9.42
N LEU A 51 -1.09 -3.02 -10.69
CA LEU A 51 0.09 -2.72 -11.50
C LEU A 51 -0.30 -2.55 -12.97
N PRO A 52 0.48 -1.78 -13.75
CA PRO A 52 0.22 -1.57 -15.17
C PRO A 52 0.12 -2.87 -15.98
N TYR A 53 -0.74 -2.88 -17.00
CA TYR A 53 -0.95 -4.05 -17.85
C TYR A 53 0.34 -4.49 -18.57
N HIS A 54 0.52 -5.80 -18.72
CA HIS A 54 1.55 -6.40 -19.56
C HIS A 54 0.92 -7.50 -20.45
N PRO A 55 1.16 -7.50 -21.77
CA PRO A 55 0.45 -8.40 -22.70
C PRO A 55 0.72 -9.89 -22.50
N ASN A 56 1.84 -10.24 -21.84
CA ASN A 56 2.16 -11.64 -21.56
C ASN A 56 1.48 -12.19 -20.30
N CYS A 57 0.89 -11.37 -19.42
CA CYS A 57 0.31 -11.90 -18.20
C CYS A 57 -0.90 -12.77 -18.51
N TYR A 58 -1.13 -13.79 -17.68
CA TYR A 58 -2.31 -14.63 -17.75
C TYR A 58 -3.58 -13.89 -17.36
N MET A 59 -3.53 -13.17 -16.23
CA MET A 59 -4.65 -12.39 -15.70
C MET A 59 -4.18 -11.02 -15.21
N TRP A 60 -5.06 -10.04 -15.32
CA TRP A 60 -4.78 -8.67 -14.91
C TRP A 60 -5.94 -8.06 -14.11
N PHE A 61 -5.61 -7.46 -12.97
CA PHE A 61 -6.52 -6.71 -12.12
C PHE A 61 -5.93 -5.34 -11.79
N ASP A 62 -6.64 -4.28 -12.16
CA ASP A 62 -6.20 -2.91 -11.89
C ASP A 62 -7.40 -1.95 -11.81
N HIS A 63 -7.23 -0.85 -11.10
CA HIS A 63 -8.28 0.14 -10.88
C HIS A 63 -7.86 1.57 -11.22
N HIS A 64 -6.62 1.76 -11.68
CA HIS A 64 -6.09 3.10 -11.93
C HIS A 64 -6.64 3.64 -13.24
N SER A 65 -7.39 4.75 -13.17
CA SER A 65 -7.93 5.42 -14.36
C SER A 65 -6.86 5.79 -15.39
N SER A 66 -5.62 6.02 -14.94
CA SER A 66 -4.47 6.29 -15.81
C SER A 66 -4.13 5.17 -16.80
N GLU A 67 -4.55 3.93 -16.53
CA GLU A 67 -4.39 2.83 -17.49
C GLU A 67 -5.47 2.89 -18.59
N PHE A 68 -6.69 3.30 -18.26
CA PHE A 68 -7.84 3.33 -19.18
C PHE A 68 -7.68 4.37 -20.29
N ASP A 69 -7.03 5.49 -19.98
CA ASP A 69 -6.77 6.57 -20.94
C ASP A 69 -5.60 6.27 -21.90
N LYS A 70 -4.90 5.15 -21.74
CA LYS A 70 -3.76 4.82 -22.59
C LYS A 70 -4.23 4.41 -23.99
N PRO A 71 -3.57 4.91 -25.07
CA PRO A 71 -3.88 4.49 -26.44
C PRO A 71 -3.76 2.98 -26.68
N ASN A 72 -2.97 2.29 -25.86
CA ASN A 72 -2.71 0.86 -25.93
C ASN A 72 -3.43 0.05 -24.83
N PHE A 73 -4.52 0.57 -24.26
CA PHE A 73 -5.36 -0.22 -23.36
C PHE A 73 -5.79 -1.53 -24.06
N PRO A 74 -5.69 -2.70 -23.40
CA PRO A 74 -5.95 -3.98 -24.03
C PRO A 74 -7.41 -4.10 -24.47
N LYS A 75 -7.62 -4.62 -25.69
CA LYS A 75 -8.98 -4.92 -26.19
C LYS A 75 -9.57 -6.17 -25.56
N GLU A 76 -8.71 -7.14 -25.28
CA GLU A 76 -9.06 -8.43 -24.69
C GLU A 76 -7.98 -8.82 -23.69
N PHE A 77 -8.39 -9.26 -22.50
CA PHE A 77 -7.56 -9.82 -21.46
C PHE A 77 -8.45 -10.62 -20.49
N THR A 78 -7.84 -11.46 -19.65
CA THR A 78 -8.56 -12.15 -18.57
C THR A 78 -8.36 -11.39 -17.26
N GLY A 79 -9.43 -11.21 -16.48
CA GLY A 79 -9.44 -10.41 -15.26
C GLY A 79 -10.36 -9.19 -15.38
N VAL A 80 -10.12 -8.17 -14.56
CA VAL A 80 -10.97 -6.97 -14.49
C VAL A 80 -10.12 -5.74 -14.31
N ALA A 81 -10.27 -4.77 -15.19
CA ALA A 81 -9.74 -3.43 -15.00
C ALA A 81 -10.88 -2.41 -15.09
N ASP A 82 -11.23 -1.78 -13.97
CA ASP A 82 -12.39 -0.88 -13.86
C ASP A 82 -12.18 0.17 -12.76
N VAL A 83 -12.89 1.28 -12.80
CA VAL A 83 -12.84 2.31 -11.76
C VAL A 83 -13.43 1.73 -10.47
N ALA A 84 -12.57 1.47 -9.49
CA ALA A 84 -12.93 0.93 -8.19
C ALA A 84 -12.07 1.54 -7.08
N PRO A 85 -12.46 1.42 -5.80
CA PRO A 85 -11.65 1.92 -4.69
C PRO A 85 -10.32 1.18 -4.51
N SER A 86 -10.23 -0.09 -4.90
CA SER A 86 -9.02 -0.92 -4.87
C SER A 86 -9.05 -2.02 -5.93
N ALA A 87 -7.88 -2.59 -6.28
CA ALA A 87 -7.79 -3.79 -7.11
C ALA A 87 -8.28 -5.04 -6.35
N ALA A 88 -8.07 -5.11 -5.04
CA ALA A 88 -8.53 -6.19 -4.17
C ALA A 88 -10.05 -6.34 -4.20
N GLY A 89 -10.79 -5.22 -4.23
CA GLY A 89 -12.24 -5.22 -4.42
C GLY A 89 -12.66 -5.82 -5.76
N LEU A 90 -11.91 -5.57 -6.84
CA LEU A 90 -12.15 -6.17 -8.14
C LEU A 90 -11.87 -7.67 -8.15
N VAL A 91 -10.73 -8.11 -7.59
CA VAL A 91 -10.36 -9.52 -7.45
C VAL A 91 -11.43 -10.26 -6.63
N TYR A 92 -11.81 -9.70 -5.48
CA TYR A 92 -12.85 -10.24 -4.62
C TYR A 92 -14.17 -10.44 -5.37
N LYS A 93 -14.67 -9.38 -6.02
CA LYS A 93 -15.93 -9.43 -6.77
C LYS A 93 -15.89 -10.42 -7.94
N TYR A 94 -14.74 -10.54 -8.60
CA TYR A 94 -14.56 -11.45 -9.74
C TYR A 94 -14.69 -12.92 -9.32
N PHE A 95 -14.07 -13.32 -8.22
CA PHE A 95 -14.05 -14.72 -7.78
C PHE A 95 -15.19 -15.11 -6.85
N LEU A 96 -15.79 -14.17 -6.11
CA LEU A 96 -16.84 -14.46 -5.12
C LEU A 96 -18.01 -15.33 -5.61
N PRO A 97 -18.53 -15.20 -6.85
CA PRO A 97 -19.62 -16.04 -7.34
C PRO A 97 -19.27 -17.53 -7.39
N ASP A 98 -18.02 -17.85 -7.71
CA ASP A 98 -17.53 -19.23 -7.85
C ASP A 98 -16.91 -19.77 -6.55
N PHE A 99 -16.50 -18.88 -5.64
CA PHE A 99 -15.85 -19.18 -4.36
C PHE A 99 -16.55 -18.46 -3.18
N PRO A 100 -17.73 -18.93 -2.72
CA PRO A 100 -18.50 -18.29 -1.65
C PRO A 100 -17.80 -18.19 -0.29
N GLU A 101 -16.78 -19.02 -0.05
CA GLU A 101 -15.92 -18.99 1.13
C GLU A 101 -15.14 -17.67 1.26
N LEU A 102 -14.93 -16.95 0.15
CA LEU A 102 -14.27 -15.65 0.15
C LEU A 102 -15.02 -14.61 0.98
N LYS A 103 -16.31 -14.82 1.31
CA LYS A 103 -17.08 -13.94 2.22
C LYS A 103 -16.38 -13.67 3.54
N LYS A 104 -15.50 -14.56 4.01
CA LYS A 104 -14.69 -14.32 5.22
C LYS A 104 -13.75 -13.09 5.10
N TYR A 105 -13.49 -12.61 3.89
CA TYR A 105 -12.67 -11.44 3.59
C TYR A 105 -13.46 -10.15 3.35
N GLU A 106 -14.78 -10.16 3.46
CA GLU A 106 -15.62 -8.99 3.16
C GLU A 106 -15.17 -7.72 3.89
N ASP A 107 -14.95 -7.81 5.21
CA ASP A 107 -14.48 -6.68 6.03
C ASP A 107 -13.06 -6.26 5.64
N LEU A 108 -12.16 -7.21 5.38
CA LEU A 108 -10.78 -6.93 4.97
C LEU A 108 -10.73 -6.18 3.63
N VAL A 109 -11.56 -6.60 2.67
CA VAL A 109 -11.68 -5.95 1.36
C VAL A 109 -12.28 -4.55 1.50
N TYR A 110 -13.35 -4.40 2.29
CA TYR A 110 -13.97 -3.11 2.55
C TYR A 110 -13.00 -2.11 3.21
N GLU A 111 -12.22 -2.53 4.20
CA GLU A 111 -11.24 -1.67 4.84
C GLU A 111 -10.04 -1.37 3.91
N THR A 112 -9.68 -2.30 3.03
CA THR A 112 -8.70 -2.06 1.96
C THR A 112 -9.16 -0.99 0.98
N ASP A 113 -10.43 -1.03 0.56
CA ASP A 113 -11.06 -0.01 -0.27
C ASP A 113 -10.96 1.38 0.38
N LEU A 114 -11.20 1.49 1.69
CA LEU A 114 -11.09 2.76 2.42
C LEU A 114 -9.64 3.28 2.48
N ILE A 115 -8.67 2.39 2.66
CA ILE A 115 -7.25 2.74 2.78
C ILE A 115 -6.67 3.20 1.44
N ASP A 116 -6.95 2.48 0.35
CA ASP A 116 -6.38 2.80 -0.94
C ASP A 116 -6.98 4.10 -1.54
N SER A 117 -8.31 4.24 -1.43
CA SER A 117 -9.04 5.46 -1.80
C SER A 117 -8.87 6.63 -0.81
N ALA A 118 -8.13 6.44 0.29
CA ALA A 118 -7.90 7.43 1.34
C ALA A 118 -9.17 7.98 2.01
N GLN A 119 -10.25 7.19 2.05
CA GLN A 119 -11.50 7.51 2.75
C GLN A 119 -11.36 7.20 4.24
N LEU A 120 -10.45 7.92 4.89
CA LEU A 120 -10.05 7.68 6.29
C LEU A 120 -10.53 8.81 7.21
N THR A 121 -10.97 8.43 8.40
CA THR A 121 -11.19 9.37 9.50
C THR A 121 -9.87 9.79 10.12
N GLN A 122 -9.86 10.94 10.82
CA GLN A 122 -8.67 11.38 11.57
C GLN A 122 -8.25 10.35 12.62
N GLU A 123 -9.22 9.69 13.28
CA GLU A 123 -8.93 8.67 14.29
C GLU A 123 -8.24 7.45 13.68
N GLN A 124 -8.70 6.98 12.52
CA GLN A 124 -8.03 5.87 11.80
C GLN A 124 -6.60 6.23 11.37
N VAL A 125 -6.29 7.52 11.17
CA VAL A 125 -4.94 7.98 10.80
C VAL A 125 -4.03 8.13 12.02
N ILE A 126 -4.53 8.70 13.12
CA ILE A 126 -3.76 8.97 14.33
C ILE A 126 -3.64 7.72 15.20
N ASN A 127 -4.73 6.98 15.40
CA ASN A 127 -4.76 5.77 16.21
C ASN A 127 -5.22 4.57 15.36
N PRO A 128 -4.47 4.19 14.32
CA PRO A 128 -4.82 3.06 13.50
C PRO A 128 -4.82 1.77 14.33
N GLU A 129 -5.84 0.95 14.14
CA GLU A 129 -6.00 -0.39 14.69
C GLU A 129 -6.43 -1.34 13.56
N GLY A 130 -6.39 -2.65 13.82
CA GLY A 130 -6.82 -3.67 12.85
C GLY A 130 -6.21 -3.47 11.46
N THR A 131 -7.05 -3.53 10.42
CA THR A 131 -6.61 -3.42 9.03
C THR A 131 -5.98 -2.08 8.69
N PHE A 132 -6.40 -0.97 9.33
CA PHE A 132 -5.77 0.33 9.14
C PHE A 132 -4.32 0.33 9.62
N LEU A 133 -4.05 -0.28 10.78
CA LEU A 133 -2.69 -0.45 11.27
C LEU A 133 -1.88 -1.33 10.34
N LEU A 134 -2.40 -2.50 9.98
CA LEU A 134 -1.73 -3.41 9.06
C LEU A 134 -1.40 -2.72 7.73
N GLY A 135 -2.35 -1.97 7.17
CA GLY A 135 -2.16 -1.23 5.92
C GLY A 135 -1.04 -0.20 6.00
N PHE A 136 -0.93 0.56 7.11
CA PHE A 136 0.18 1.48 7.30
C PHE A 136 1.52 0.80 7.56
N LEU A 137 1.54 -0.39 8.17
CA LEU A 137 2.77 -1.18 8.31
C LEU A 137 3.26 -1.71 6.96
N LEU A 138 2.34 -2.10 6.07
CA LEU A 138 2.63 -2.59 4.72
C LEU A 138 3.00 -1.47 3.74
N ASP A 139 2.52 -0.24 3.97
CA ASP A 139 2.79 0.88 3.08
C ASP A 139 4.29 1.28 3.11
N SER A 140 4.99 1.06 2.00
CA SER A 140 6.39 1.47 1.82
C SER A 140 6.64 2.96 2.10
N ARG A 141 5.62 3.82 1.92
CA ARG A 141 5.69 5.27 2.17
C ARG A 141 5.71 5.60 3.65
N THR A 142 5.28 4.69 4.52
CA THR A 142 5.45 4.83 5.97
C THR A 142 6.93 4.85 6.35
N GLY A 143 7.78 4.14 5.62
CA GLY A 143 9.24 4.18 5.79
C GLY A 143 9.82 3.12 6.73
N LEU A 144 9.04 2.13 7.16
CA LEU A 144 9.58 0.98 7.95
C LEU A 144 10.61 0.17 7.15
N GLY A 145 10.53 0.21 5.81
CA GLY A 145 11.49 -0.36 4.86
C GLY A 145 12.96 0.00 5.14
N TYR A 146 13.22 1.20 5.66
CA TYR A 146 14.57 1.71 5.89
C TYR A 146 15.26 1.11 7.13
N TYR A 147 14.52 0.37 7.94
CA TYR A 147 15.00 -0.25 9.17
C TYR A 147 15.38 -1.71 8.91
N LYS A 148 16.56 -2.09 9.42
CA LYS A 148 17.20 -3.39 9.17
C LYS A 148 17.44 -4.20 10.44
N ASP A 149 16.96 -3.70 11.57
CA ASP A 149 17.06 -4.27 12.91
C ASP A 149 15.89 -5.21 13.26
N PHE A 150 14.94 -5.41 12.34
CA PHE A 150 13.88 -6.40 12.44
C PHE A 150 14.41 -7.83 12.35
N ARG A 151 13.77 -8.77 13.07
CA ARG A 151 14.15 -10.20 13.07
C ARG A 151 14.07 -10.80 11.67
N ILE A 152 13.05 -10.41 10.91
CA ILE A 152 12.94 -10.70 9.49
C ILE A 152 12.87 -9.40 8.69
N ASN A 153 13.46 -9.39 7.50
CA ASN A 153 13.38 -8.21 6.64
C ASN A 153 11.93 -7.95 6.19
N ASN A 154 11.64 -6.72 5.76
CA ASN A 154 10.28 -6.33 5.39
C ASN A 154 9.70 -7.13 4.23
N PHE A 155 10.48 -7.49 3.21
CA PHE A 155 10.00 -8.32 2.11
C PHE A 155 9.51 -9.69 2.60
N ASN A 156 10.29 -10.36 3.44
CA ASN A 156 9.92 -11.64 4.03
C ASN A 156 8.70 -11.52 4.95
N TRP A 157 8.57 -10.40 5.67
CA TRP A 157 7.39 -10.15 6.51
C TRP A 157 6.13 -9.97 5.65
N VAL A 158 6.17 -9.17 4.58
CA VAL A 158 5.02 -9.00 3.69
C VAL A 158 4.59 -10.35 3.09
N ASN A 159 5.54 -11.18 2.63
CA ASN A 159 5.22 -12.52 2.12
C ASN A 159 4.54 -13.40 3.17
N ARG A 160 5.02 -13.34 4.43
CA ARG A 160 4.38 -14.06 5.54
C ARG A 160 2.99 -13.52 5.87
N VAL A 161 2.77 -12.21 5.78
CA VAL A 161 1.45 -11.60 6.01
C VAL A 161 0.43 -12.16 5.01
N ILE A 162 0.80 -12.32 3.73
CA ILE A 162 -0.07 -12.96 2.74
C ILE A 162 -0.46 -14.37 3.20
N ASP A 163 0.53 -15.18 3.59
CA ASP A 163 0.26 -16.54 4.08
C ASP A 163 -0.60 -16.54 5.33
N TRP A 164 -0.32 -15.66 6.29
CA TRP A 164 -1.03 -15.63 7.56
C TRP A 164 -2.48 -15.15 7.40
N LEU A 165 -2.76 -14.19 6.52
CA LEU A 165 -4.13 -13.74 6.24
C LEU A 165 -4.99 -14.82 5.57
N THR A 166 -4.39 -15.88 5.01
CA THR A 166 -5.18 -17.05 4.55
C THR A 166 -5.72 -17.90 5.71
N GLN A 167 -5.09 -17.84 6.88
CA GLN A 167 -5.30 -18.76 8.00
C GLN A 167 -5.77 -18.08 9.29
N HIS A 168 -5.54 -16.77 9.42
CA HIS A 168 -5.67 -16.03 10.65
C HIS A 168 -6.40 -14.71 10.43
N SER A 169 -7.02 -14.18 11.49
CA SER A 169 -7.60 -12.84 11.45
C SER A 169 -6.50 -11.77 11.39
N VAL A 170 -6.87 -10.55 10.99
CA VAL A 170 -5.94 -9.40 11.03
C VAL A 170 -5.38 -9.17 12.44
N LEU A 171 -6.19 -9.36 13.48
CA LEU A 171 -5.76 -9.20 14.87
C LEU A 171 -4.69 -10.24 15.24
N ASP A 172 -4.91 -11.50 14.89
CA ASP A 172 -3.91 -12.56 15.11
C ASP A 172 -2.60 -12.26 14.37
N VAL A 173 -2.68 -11.76 13.12
CA VAL A 173 -1.51 -11.35 12.34
C VAL A 173 -0.74 -10.21 13.03
N LEU A 174 -1.44 -9.24 13.61
CA LEU A 174 -0.82 -8.13 14.34
C LEU A 174 -0.18 -8.59 15.66
N ASP A 175 -0.69 -9.65 16.28
CA ASP A 175 -0.15 -10.25 17.50
C ASP A 175 1.08 -11.14 17.25
N MET A 176 1.40 -11.46 15.99
CA MET A 176 2.61 -12.22 15.66
C MET A 176 3.87 -11.42 15.99
N GLN A 177 4.91 -12.11 16.50
CA GLN A 177 6.16 -11.48 16.96
C GLN A 177 6.77 -10.51 15.93
N ASP A 178 6.77 -10.88 14.64
CA ASP A 178 7.32 -10.05 13.56
C ASP A 178 6.45 -8.82 13.26
N SER A 179 5.15 -8.87 13.54
CA SER A 179 4.25 -7.72 13.43
C SER A 179 4.39 -6.82 14.66
N VAL A 180 4.49 -7.39 15.87
CA VAL A 180 4.66 -6.64 17.13
C VAL A 180 5.92 -5.77 17.12
N GLU A 181 7.06 -6.28 16.60
CA GLU A 181 8.28 -5.45 16.46
C GLU A 181 8.05 -4.23 15.55
N ARG A 182 7.28 -4.39 14.47
CA ARG A 182 6.92 -3.32 13.53
C ARG A 182 5.94 -2.34 14.13
N ILE A 183 4.95 -2.82 14.88
CA ILE A 183 3.98 -1.98 15.61
C ILE A 183 4.71 -1.11 16.63
N THR A 184 5.61 -1.71 17.41
CA THR A 184 6.41 -0.99 18.41
C THR A 184 7.19 0.14 17.74
N LYS A 185 7.87 -0.19 16.64
CA LYS A 185 8.66 0.76 15.87
C LYS A 185 7.79 1.86 15.26
N TYR A 186 6.65 1.51 14.69
CA TYR A 186 5.67 2.44 14.13
C TYR A 186 5.16 3.43 15.19
N ARG A 187 4.84 2.97 16.41
CA ARG A 187 4.35 3.84 17.50
C ARG A 187 5.43 4.77 18.04
N GLU A 188 6.66 4.30 18.21
CA GLU A 188 7.81 5.16 18.54
C GLU A 188 7.95 6.29 17.52
N MET A 189 7.83 5.94 16.24
CA MET A 189 8.01 6.87 15.13
C MET A 189 6.87 7.85 15.03
N GLN A 190 5.63 7.42 15.27
CA GLN A 190 4.46 8.28 15.21
C GLN A 190 4.61 9.47 16.17
N MET A 191 5.02 9.23 17.42
CA MET A 191 5.28 10.31 18.38
C MET A 191 6.37 11.29 17.89
N THR A 192 7.46 10.76 17.32
CA THR A 192 8.53 11.61 16.76
C THR A 192 8.08 12.35 15.50
N GLY A 193 7.20 11.75 14.70
CA GLY A 193 6.66 12.29 13.46
C GLY A 193 5.69 13.43 13.72
N GLU A 194 4.77 13.27 14.66
CA GLU A 194 3.87 14.33 15.08
C GLU A 194 4.66 15.56 15.51
N ARG A 195 5.65 15.39 16.39
CA ARG A 195 6.49 16.48 16.85
C ARG A 195 7.28 17.12 15.70
N PHE A 196 7.88 16.29 14.84
CA PHE A 196 8.63 16.76 13.70
C PHE A 196 7.76 17.62 12.77
N TYR A 197 6.58 17.15 12.37
CA TYR A 197 5.74 17.90 11.46
C TYR A 197 5.18 19.17 12.10
N LEU A 198 4.87 19.18 13.40
CA LEU A 198 4.46 20.39 14.12
C LEU A 198 5.59 21.43 14.20
N ASP A 199 6.82 21.01 14.48
CA ASP A 199 7.97 21.92 14.61
C ASP A 199 8.47 22.47 13.25
N ASN A 200 8.14 21.78 12.16
CA ASN A 200 8.72 22.05 10.82
C ASN A 200 7.68 22.42 9.77
N SER A 201 6.41 22.61 10.16
CA SER A 201 5.34 23.02 9.24
C SER A 201 4.69 24.32 9.66
N ILE A 202 4.28 25.09 8.66
CA ILE A 202 3.42 26.26 8.84
C ILE A 202 2.14 26.07 8.03
N LEU A 203 1.05 26.69 8.49
CA LEU A 203 -0.19 26.81 7.74
C LEU A 203 -0.25 28.18 7.08
N ASP A 204 -0.26 28.23 5.75
CA ASP A 204 -0.49 29.44 4.96
C ASP A 204 -1.82 29.31 4.21
N GLY A 205 -2.85 29.98 4.73
CA GLY A 205 -4.23 29.82 4.25
C GLY A 205 -4.71 28.37 4.36
N ASN A 206 -4.90 27.70 3.22
CA ASN A 206 -5.30 26.30 3.10
C ASN A 206 -4.14 25.34 2.80
N VAL A 207 -2.89 25.82 2.82
CA VAL A 207 -1.69 25.08 2.44
C VAL A 207 -0.80 24.80 3.64
N ILE A 208 -0.42 23.54 3.86
CA ILE A 208 0.63 23.17 4.82
C ILE A 208 1.98 23.24 4.10
N ILE A 209 2.92 24.02 4.61
CA ILE A 209 4.29 24.07 4.09
C ILE A 209 5.20 23.40 5.12
N THR A 210 5.76 22.24 4.80
CA THR A 210 6.70 21.51 5.66
C THR A 210 8.12 21.65 5.10
N ASP A 211 9.04 22.24 5.87
CA ASP A 211 10.45 22.33 5.48
C ASP A 211 11.26 21.14 6.02
N ILE A 212 11.61 20.21 5.12
CA ILE A 212 12.38 19.01 5.42
C ILE A 212 13.84 19.09 4.93
N ARG A 213 14.29 20.23 4.42
CA ARG A 213 15.67 20.40 3.93
C ARG A 213 16.68 20.18 5.06
N GLY A 214 17.68 19.33 4.79
CA GLY A 214 18.74 18.99 5.75
C GLY A 214 18.26 18.20 6.98
N LYS A 215 17.02 17.69 6.98
CA LYS A 215 16.42 17.00 8.14
C LYS A 215 16.19 15.52 7.84
N LYS A 216 16.39 14.68 8.85
CA LYS A 216 15.99 13.27 8.80
C LYS A 216 14.49 13.19 9.06
N ILE A 217 13.73 12.75 8.06
CA ILE A 217 12.27 12.60 8.17
C ILE A 217 11.98 11.32 8.98
N PRO A 218 11.25 11.41 10.10
CA PRO A 218 10.79 10.22 10.81
C PRO A 218 9.77 9.46 9.96
N PRO A 219 9.76 8.12 10.01
CA PRO A 219 8.68 7.32 9.46
C PRO A 219 7.33 7.72 10.06
N GLY A 220 6.27 7.51 9.29
CA GLY A 220 4.91 7.83 9.69
C GLY A 220 3.99 7.68 8.51
N ASN A 221 2.73 7.33 8.75
CA ASN A 221 1.79 7.18 7.66
C ASN A 221 1.65 8.52 6.90
N ARG A 222 1.39 8.43 5.59
CA ARG A 222 1.38 9.59 4.68
C ARG A 222 0.29 10.61 4.98
N PHE A 223 -0.72 10.23 5.77
CA PHE A 223 -1.87 11.08 6.07
C PHE A 223 -1.70 11.90 7.35
N LEU A 224 -0.73 11.54 8.20
CA LEU A 224 -0.49 12.16 9.51
C LEU A 224 -0.52 13.69 9.46
N ILE A 225 0.13 14.30 8.47
CA ILE A 225 0.24 15.77 8.33
C ILE A 225 -1.13 16.48 8.27
N TYR A 226 -2.16 15.81 7.73
CA TYR A 226 -3.52 16.34 7.60
C TYR A 226 -4.38 16.13 8.84
N SER A 227 -3.87 15.37 9.82
CA SER A 227 -4.57 15.05 11.07
C SER A 227 -3.99 15.81 12.26
N LEU A 228 -2.86 16.51 12.10
CA LEU A 228 -2.20 17.21 13.21
C LEU A 228 -2.97 18.45 13.68
N PRO A 229 -3.01 18.71 15.01
CA PRO A 229 -3.58 19.93 15.57
C PRO A 229 -2.96 21.19 14.93
N GLY A 230 -3.81 22.13 14.53
CA GLY A 230 -3.38 23.37 13.88
C GLY A 230 -3.13 23.27 12.37
N LEU A 231 -3.04 22.05 11.81
CA LEU A 231 -2.83 21.83 10.36
C LEU A 231 -4.05 21.22 9.66
N ALA A 232 -4.93 20.55 10.39
CA ALA A 232 -6.07 19.79 9.87
C ALA A 232 -7.12 20.58 9.05
N LYS A 233 -7.03 21.91 8.99
CA LYS A 233 -7.89 22.75 8.13
C LYS A 233 -7.40 22.85 6.69
N ALA A 234 -6.17 22.42 6.42
CA ALA A 234 -5.60 22.47 5.08
C ALA A 234 -6.19 21.41 4.18
N ASN A 235 -6.20 21.69 2.88
CA ASN A 235 -6.60 20.73 1.83
C ASN A 235 -5.43 20.35 0.92
N ILE A 236 -4.25 20.91 1.13
CA ILE A 236 -3.04 20.63 0.36
C ILE A 236 -1.79 20.79 1.24
N SER A 237 -0.76 19.99 0.98
CA SER A 237 0.53 20.11 1.64
C SER A 237 1.67 20.16 0.61
N VAL A 238 2.72 20.91 0.93
CA VAL A 238 3.93 21.07 0.13
C VAL A 238 5.12 20.77 1.02
N ARG A 239 6.02 19.90 0.56
CA ARG A 239 7.27 19.57 1.27
C ARG A 239 8.44 20.24 0.55
N LEU A 240 9.13 21.13 1.24
CA LEU A 240 10.40 21.69 0.75
C LEU A 240 11.49 20.67 1.04
N ALA A 241 11.96 19.97 0.01
CA ALA A 241 13.01 18.96 0.11
C ALA A 241 14.28 19.43 -0.60
N SER A 242 15.43 18.96 -0.13
CA SER A 242 16.66 19.09 -0.90
C SER A 242 16.56 18.21 -2.15
N GLY A 243 16.96 18.76 -3.30
CA GLY A 243 17.17 17.96 -4.50
C GLY A 243 18.32 16.97 -4.30
N LYS A 244 18.52 16.07 -5.28
CA LYS A 244 19.67 15.19 -5.28
C LYS A 244 20.96 16.02 -5.34
N GLU A 245 21.89 15.74 -4.43
CA GLU A 245 23.12 16.52 -4.26
C GLU A 245 23.85 16.62 -5.62
N GLY A 246 24.07 17.85 -6.10
CA GLY A 246 24.75 18.13 -7.38
C GLY A 246 23.85 18.30 -8.62
N GLU A 247 22.54 18.08 -8.55
CA GLU A 247 21.64 18.20 -9.72
C GLU A 247 20.86 19.52 -9.79
N PHE A 248 20.70 20.22 -8.66
CA PHE A 248 19.89 21.45 -8.57
C PHE A 248 20.58 22.49 -7.67
N ASN A 249 21.79 22.92 -8.03
CA ASN A 249 22.35 24.16 -7.51
C ASN A 249 21.79 25.31 -8.35
N ILE A 250 20.92 26.12 -7.77
CA ILE A 250 20.60 27.46 -8.27
C ILE A 250 21.39 28.46 -7.44
#